data_AF-A0A2N5YLX8-F1
#
_entry.id   AF-A0A2N5YLX8-F1
#
_cell.length_a   1.000
_cell.length_b   1.000
_cell.length_c   1.000
_cell.angle_alpha   90.00
_cell.angle_beta   90.00
_cell.angle_gamma   90.00
#
_symmetry.space_group_name_H-M   'P 1'
#
loop_
_entity.id
_entity.type
_entity.pdbx_description
1 polymer ?
#
loop_
_entity_poly.entity_id
_entity_poly.type
_entity_poly.pdbx_seq_one_letter_code
_entity_poly.pdbx_strand_id
1 'polypeptide(L)'
;LPTLEDRLENFIRMSDCFGISSLVWRYDPIIITPNFTERYHYDAFERICGSLQSYTDTCIISFVHEYRKNRRALKTMQAIVQTDAQKLRIYNNLASISKKYGMQLQVCSDSISSKVNKYAEACISSLRLQNIGVQGVLLKDRNQRKNCQCISSIDIGSYYTCMHKCNYCYAGQRNKKKLHNYHQEMLD
;
A
#
# COMPACT_ATOMS: atom_id res chain seq x y z
N LEU A 1 14.76 -8.60 -2.31
CA LEU A 1 14.10 -7.27 -2.31
C LEU A 1 15.19 -6.23 -2.17
N PRO A 2 15.15 -5.13 -2.95
CA PRO A 2 16.03 -3.99 -2.74
C PRO A 2 15.93 -3.47 -1.30
N THR A 3 16.96 -2.76 -0.83
CA THR A 3 16.97 -2.18 0.51
C THR A 3 15.87 -1.11 0.65
N LEU A 4 15.64 -0.59 1.85
CA LEU A 4 14.70 0.53 1.97
C LEU A 4 15.28 1.75 1.26
N GLU A 5 16.56 1.98 1.43
CA GLU A 5 17.34 3.09 0.90
C GLU A 5 17.25 3.11 -0.64
N ASP A 6 17.48 1.97 -1.30
CA ASP A 6 17.33 1.85 -2.76
C ASP A 6 15.90 2.18 -3.23
N ARG A 7 14.89 1.77 -2.46
CA ARG A 7 13.48 2.03 -2.81
C ARG A 7 13.11 3.50 -2.65
N LEU A 8 13.64 4.16 -1.62
CA LEU A 8 13.45 5.59 -1.40
C LEU A 8 14.13 6.39 -2.51
N GLU A 9 15.38 6.05 -2.86
CA GLU A 9 16.10 6.72 -3.95
C GLU A 9 15.34 6.60 -5.28
N ASN A 10 14.87 5.40 -5.63
CA ASN A 10 14.08 5.20 -6.84
C ASN A 10 12.78 6.01 -6.83
N PHE A 11 12.08 6.07 -5.68
CA PHE A 11 10.87 6.87 -5.53
C PHE A 11 11.15 8.36 -5.76
N ILE A 12 12.19 8.89 -5.13
CA ILE A 12 12.63 10.29 -5.26
C ILE A 12 12.95 10.61 -6.72
N ARG A 13 13.77 9.78 -7.37
CA ARG A 13 14.12 9.96 -8.79
C ARG A 13 12.90 9.97 -9.70
N MET A 14 11.92 9.11 -9.44
CA MET A 14 10.66 9.13 -10.20
C MET A 14 9.86 10.42 -9.92
N SER A 15 9.82 10.90 -8.68
CA SER A 15 9.14 12.15 -8.34
C SER A 15 9.80 13.36 -9.01
N ASP A 16 11.12 13.39 -9.09
CA ASP A 16 11.84 14.47 -9.79
C ASP A 16 11.50 14.48 -11.29
N CYS A 17 11.33 13.31 -11.90
CA CYS A 17 10.98 13.20 -13.32
C CYS A 17 9.52 13.55 -13.62
N PHE A 18 8.58 13.12 -12.77
CA PHE A 18 7.14 13.16 -13.07
C PHE A 18 6.35 14.15 -12.20
N GLY A 19 6.99 14.75 -11.20
CA GLY A 19 6.37 15.66 -10.24
C GLY A 19 5.72 14.96 -9.04
N ILE A 20 5.60 15.72 -7.95
CA ILE A 20 5.11 15.27 -6.64
C ILE A 20 3.72 14.62 -6.67
N SER A 21 2.84 15.09 -7.55
CA SER A 21 1.47 14.58 -7.65
C SER A 21 1.35 13.30 -8.48
N SER A 22 2.44 12.85 -9.12
CA SER A 22 2.46 11.64 -9.96
C SER A 22 2.75 10.37 -9.17
N LEU A 23 3.36 10.47 -7.99
CA LEU A 23 3.64 9.32 -7.13
C LEU A 23 2.83 9.36 -5.83
N VAL A 24 2.28 8.19 -5.49
CA VAL A 24 1.55 7.97 -4.25
C VAL A 24 2.27 6.92 -3.45
N TRP A 25 2.73 7.26 -2.25
CA TRP A 25 3.35 6.27 -1.38
C TRP A 25 2.28 5.42 -0.72
N ARG A 26 2.38 4.09 -0.84
CA ARG A 26 1.47 3.17 -0.20
C ARG A 26 2.17 2.41 0.94
N TYR A 27 1.84 2.74 2.18
CA TYR A 27 2.34 2.03 3.37
C TYR A 27 1.36 0.92 3.75
N ASP A 28 1.55 -0.24 3.14
CA ASP A 28 0.53 -1.30 3.10
C ASP A 28 1.12 -2.72 3.19
N PRO A 29 0.46 -3.63 3.94
CA PRO A 29 -0.56 -3.36 4.96
C PRO A 29 0.09 -3.03 6.32
N ILE A 30 -0.69 -2.39 7.19
CA ILE A 30 -0.39 -2.32 8.63
C ILE A 30 -0.77 -3.67 9.27
N ILE A 31 0.19 -4.30 9.94
CA ILE A 31 0.04 -5.59 10.63
C ILE A 31 0.57 -5.43 12.04
N ILE A 32 -0.33 -5.40 13.03
CA ILE A 32 0.10 -5.36 14.43
C ILE A 32 0.46 -6.76 14.93
N THR A 33 1.69 -6.90 15.42
CA THR A 33 2.23 -8.12 16.05
C THR A 33 3.07 -7.74 17.28
N PRO A 34 3.54 -8.72 18.08
CA PRO A 34 4.50 -8.42 19.16
C PRO A 34 5.78 -7.72 18.68
N ASN A 35 6.21 -7.98 17.43
CA ASN A 35 7.42 -7.38 16.85
C ASN A 35 7.10 -6.11 16.03
N PHE A 36 5.88 -6.00 15.50
CA PHE A 36 5.39 -4.85 14.74
C PHE A 36 4.30 -4.17 15.53
N THR A 37 4.69 -3.47 16.59
CA THR A 37 3.76 -2.75 17.46
C THR A 37 3.26 -1.47 16.80
N GLU A 38 2.25 -0.82 17.39
CA GLU A 38 1.83 0.52 16.96
C GLU A 38 3.00 1.51 16.99
N ARG A 39 3.84 1.46 18.04
CA ARG A 39 5.01 2.32 18.18
C ARG A 39 6.02 2.08 17.05
N TYR A 40 6.31 0.81 16.75
CA TYR A 40 7.16 0.46 15.61
C TYR A 40 6.65 1.10 14.32
N HIS A 41 5.34 0.99 14.05
CA HIS A 41 4.76 1.57 12.85
C HIS A 41 4.87 3.10 12.84
N TYR A 42 4.70 3.77 13.96
CA TYR A 42 4.86 5.23 14.05
C TYR A 42 6.30 5.66 13.75
N ASP A 43 7.28 5.00 14.38
CA ASP A 43 8.70 5.32 14.18
C ASP A 43 9.15 5.05 12.73
N ALA A 44 8.77 3.89 12.19
CA ALA A 44 9.09 3.52 10.82
C ALA A 44 8.41 4.44 9.80
N PHE A 45 7.14 4.80 10.04
CA PHE A 45 6.38 5.68 9.18
C PHE A 45 6.92 7.11 9.19
N GLU A 46 7.23 7.67 10.37
CA GLU A 46 7.81 9.01 10.52
C GLU A 46 9.18 9.10 9.81
N ARG A 47 10.02 8.07 9.94
CA ARG A 47 11.29 8.00 9.20
C ARG A 47 11.09 8.08 7.69
N ILE A 48 10.14 7.32 7.13
CA ILE A 48 9.90 7.32 5.69
C ILE A 48 9.23 8.62 5.24
N CYS A 49 8.30 9.17 6.03
CA CYS A 49 7.74 10.51 5.78
C CYS A 49 8.84 11.57 5.66
N GLY A 50 9.84 11.55 6.54
CA GLY A 50 10.99 12.45 6.47
C GLY A 50 11.79 12.29 5.18
N SER A 51 12.04 11.05 4.74
CA SER A 51 12.76 10.79 3.49
C SER A 51 11.98 11.16 2.23
N LEU A 52 10.64 11.11 2.27
CA LEU A 52 9.77 11.36 1.12
C LEU A 52 9.13 12.76 1.14
N GLN A 53 9.48 13.60 2.12
CA GLN A 53 8.99 14.98 2.21
C GLN A 53 9.30 15.71 0.90
N SER A 54 8.31 16.42 0.36
CA SER A 54 8.38 17.13 -0.94
C SER A 54 8.46 16.26 -2.20
N TYR A 55 8.46 14.92 -2.07
CA TYR A 55 8.47 13.97 -3.20
C TYR A 55 7.15 13.20 -3.36
N THR A 56 6.22 13.35 -2.43
CA THR A 56 4.82 12.97 -2.61
C THR A 56 3.93 13.82 -1.72
N ASP A 57 2.70 14.07 -2.16
CA ASP A 57 1.68 14.79 -1.39
C ASP A 57 0.71 13.84 -0.66
N THR A 58 0.80 12.53 -0.89
CA THR A 58 -0.18 11.57 -0.37
C THR A 58 0.43 10.23 0.00
N CYS A 59 0.03 9.76 1.18
CA CYS A 59 0.23 8.40 1.62
C CYS A 59 -1.10 7.65 1.74
N ILE A 60 -1.12 6.41 1.28
CA ILE A 60 -2.26 5.50 1.41
C ILE A 60 -1.87 4.32 2.29
N ILE A 61 -2.70 4.03 3.29
CA ILE A 61 -2.54 2.86 4.16
C ILE A 61 -3.70 1.88 3.97
N SER A 62 -3.48 0.63 4.41
CA SER A 62 -4.59 -0.27 4.73
C SER A 62 -4.25 -1.08 5.96
N PHE A 63 -5.29 -1.64 6.59
CA PHE A 63 -5.14 -2.61 7.66
C PHE A 63 -5.25 -4.01 7.09
N VAL A 64 -4.46 -4.93 7.64
CA VAL A 64 -4.47 -6.30 7.15
C VAL A 64 -5.82 -6.97 7.37
N HIS A 65 -6.37 -7.54 6.31
CA HIS A 65 -7.55 -8.40 6.39
C HIS A 65 -7.15 -9.87 6.41
N GLU A 66 -7.81 -10.65 7.26
CA GLU A 66 -7.68 -12.10 7.24
C GLU A 66 -8.50 -12.70 6.09
N TYR A 67 -7.88 -13.61 5.33
CA TYR A 67 -8.52 -14.43 4.32
C TYR A 67 -7.89 -15.81 4.26
N ARG A 68 -8.54 -16.76 3.58
CA ARG A 68 -8.16 -18.19 3.59
C ARG A 68 -6.67 -18.43 3.32
N LYS A 69 -6.06 -17.69 2.38
CA LYS A 69 -4.65 -17.91 2.03
C LYS A 69 -3.70 -17.32 3.08
N ASN A 70 -3.96 -16.16 3.70
CA ASN A 70 -3.00 -15.55 4.63
C ASN A 70 -3.19 -15.96 6.10
N ARG A 71 -4.33 -16.57 6.47
CA ARG A 71 -4.67 -16.96 7.85
C ARG A 71 -3.54 -17.67 8.61
N ARG A 72 -2.92 -18.69 8.01
CA ARG A 72 -1.80 -19.43 8.66
C ARG A 72 -0.61 -18.51 8.95
N ALA A 73 -0.25 -17.65 7.99
CA ALA A 73 0.87 -16.73 8.15
C ALA A 73 0.57 -15.67 9.23
N LEU A 74 -0.64 -15.11 9.23
CA LEU A 74 -1.08 -14.17 10.26
C LEU A 74 -1.06 -14.81 11.67
N LYS A 75 -1.53 -16.05 11.80
CA LYS A 75 -1.47 -16.79 13.07
C LYS A 75 -0.04 -17.02 13.54
N THR A 76 0.86 -17.45 12.65
CA THR A 76 2.29 -17.64 12.99
C THR A 76 2.96 -16.35 13.44
N MET A 77 2.61 -15.22 12.83
CA MET A 77 3.12 -13.90 13.23
C MET A 77 2.43 -13.32 14.47
N GLN A 78 1.44 -14.02 15.04
CA GLN A 78 0.62 -13.52 16.14
C GLN A 78 -0.03 -12.16 15.79
N ALA A 79 -0.51 -12.04 14.55
CA ALA A 79 -1.14 -10.83 14.08
C ALA A 79 -2.47 -10.58 14.79
N ILE A 80 -2.66 -9.35 15.23
CA ILE A 80 -3.88 -8.89 15.90
C ILE A 80 -4.82 -8.30 14.84
N VAL A 81 -6.09 -8.68 14.90
CA VAL A 81 -7.15 -8.04 14.10
C VAL A 81 -7.62 -6.81 14.86
N GLN A 82 -7.42 -5.63 14.29
CA GLN A 82 -7.77 -4.37 14.94
C GLN A 82 -9.28 -4.12 14.85
N THR A 83 -9.88 -3.65 15.95
CA THR A 83 -11.24 -3.07 15.93
C THR A 83 -11.23 -1.72 15.23
N ASP A 84 -12.39 -1.25 14.77
CA ASP A 84 -12.52 0.09 14.17
C ASP A 84 -11.97 1.21 15.08
N ALA A 85 -12.20 1.10 16.40
CA ALA A 85 -11.67 2.07 17.36
C ALA A 85 -10.13 2.07 17.41
N GLN A 86 -9.50 0.89 17.36
CA GLN A 86 -8.05 0.77 17.28
C GLN A 86 -7.51 1.30 15.96
N LYS A 87 -8.16 0.97 14.83
CA LYS A 87 -7.78 1.49 13.50
C LYS A 87 -7.85 3.02 13.44
N LEU A 88 -8.92 3.61 13.99
CA LEU A 88 -9.08 5.07 14.06
C LEU A 88 -7.97 5.71 14.91
N ARG A 89 -7.63 5.14 16.07
CA ARG A 89 -6.50 5.62 16.88
C ARG A 89 -5.19 5.59 16.08
N ILE A 90 -4.89 4.45 15.46
CA ILE A 90 -3.66 4.27 14.66
C ILE A 90 -3.64 5.28 13.51
N TYR A 91 -4.74 5.42 12.78
CA TYR A 91 -4.88 6.39 11.70
C TYR A 91 -4.61 7.82 12.19
N ASN A 92 -5.22 8.25 13.30
CA ASN A 92 -5.07 9.61 13.80
C ASN A 92 -3.61 9.94 14.16
N ASN A 93 -2.89 8.99 14.75
CA ASN A 93 -1.46 9.15 15.03
C ASN A 93 -0.64 9.25 13.73
N LEU A 94 -0.87 8.36 12.77
CA LEU A 94 -0.18 8.40 11.47
C LEU A 94 -0.52 9.66 10.67
N ALA A 95 -1.77 10.13 10.72
CA ALA A 95 -2.22 11.35 10.05
C ALA A 95 -1.58 12.59 10.66
N SER A 96 -1.41 12.61 11.99
CA SER A 96 -0.65 13.65 12.68
C SER A 96 0.80 13.69 12.19
N ILE A 97 1.44 12.52 12.09
CA ILE A 97 2.81 12.39 11.56
C ILE A 97 2.88 12.88 10.11
N SER A 98 2.08 12.31 9.20
CA SER A 98 2.13 12.62 7.77
C SER A 98 1.92 14.12 7.50
N LYS A 99 1.01 14.76 8.27
CA LYS A 99 0.73 16.19 8.18
C LYS A 99 1.96 17.05 8.48
N LYS A 100 2.82 16.66 9.43
CA LYS A 100 4.08 17.39 9.72
C LYS A 100 5.00 17.45 8.50
N TYR A 101 4.93 16.43 7.63
CA TYR A 101 5.74 16.30 6.42
C TYR A 101 5.00 16.70 5.14
N GLY A 102 3.84 17.37 5.26
CA GLY A 102 3.09 17.88 4.11
C GLY A 102 2.31 16.80 3.33
N MET A 103 2.10 15.61 3.91
CA MET A 103 1.40 14.52 3.24
C MET A 103 -0.02 14.33 3.77
N GLN A 104 -0.97 14.20 2.85
CA GLN A 104 -2.32 13.73 3.16
C GLN A 104 -2.32 12.21 3.37
N LEU A 105 -2.92 11.74 4.47
CA LEU A 105 -3.11 10.32 4.72
C LEU A 105 -4.51 9.88 4.30
N GLN A 106 -4.60 8.70 3.69
CA GLN A 106 -5.85 8.06 3.29
C GLN A 106 -5.86 6.58 3.67
N VAL A 107 -7.06 6.02 3.87
CA VAL A 107 -7.26 4.59 4.09
C VAL A 107 -7.94 3.94 2.89
N CYS A 108 -7.33 2.90 2.34
CA CYS A 108 -7.86 2.16 1.21
C CYS A 108 -8.88 1.09 1.65
N SER A 109 -10.14 1.28 1.25
CA SER A 109 -11.19 0.24 1.26
C SER A 109 -11.38 -0.48 2.60
N ASP A 110 -11.27 0.25 3.72
CA ASP A 110 -11.50 -0.25 5.08
C ASP A 110 -12.84 0.28 5.65
N SER A 111 -13.35 -0.33 6.72
CA SER A 111 -14.57 0.12 7.41
C SER A 111 -14.48 1.56 7.92
N ILE A 112 -13.28 2.03 8.24
CA ILE A 112 -13.07 3.39 8.75
C ILE A 112 -12.94 4.45 7.65
N SER A 113 -12.82 4.07 6.36
CA SER A 113 -12.48 5.01 5.29
C SER A 113 -13.49 6.15 5.14
N SER A 114 -14.79 5.86 5.33
CA SER A 114 -15.86 6.86 5.29
C SER A 114 -15.80 7.90 6.41
N LYS A 115 -15.08 7.60 7.50
CA LYS A 115 -14.92 8.50 8.65
C LYS A 115 -13.70 9.40 8.53
N VAL A 116 -12.69 8.98 7.77
CA VAL A 116 -11.36 9.59 7.83
C VAL A 116 -10.86 10.18 6.52
N ASN A 117 -11.29 9.65 5.38
CA ASN A 117 -10.92 10.22 4.09
C ASN A 117 -11.76 11.48 3.88
N LYS A 118 -11.11 12.60 3.56
CA LYS A 118 -11.79 13.89 3.36
C LYS A 118 -12.73 13.88 2.15
N TYR A 119 -12.49 12.98 1.19
CA TYR A 119 -13.35 12.74 0.02
C TYR A 119 -13.43 11.24 -0.29
N ALA A 120 -14.14 10.88 -1.36
CA ALA A 120 -14.14 9.55 -1.97
C ALA A 120 -12.77 9.20 -2.60
N GLU A 121 -11.67 9.43 -1.89
CA GLU A 121 -10.31 9.31 -2.38
C GLU A 121 -9.91 7.85 -2.52
N ALA A 122 -9.08 7.59 -3.53
CA ALA A 122 -8.78 6.27 -4.02
C ALA A 122 -7.28 6.08 -4.29
N CYS A 123 -6.84 4.83 -4.17
CA CYS A 123 -5.78 4.18 -4.97
C CYS A 123 -5.29 5.00 -6.17
N ILE A 124 -6.21 5.05 -7.13
CA ILE A 124 -6.04 5.58 -8.46
C ILE A 124 -7.19 6.57 -8.64
N SER A 125 -6.89 7.83 -8.34
CA SER A 125 -7.87 8.92 -8.26
C SER A 125 -8.01 9.63 -9.60
N SER A 126 -9.25 9.89 -10.02
CA SER A 126 -9.54 10.70 -11.21
C SER A 126 -8.93 12.09 -11.11
N LEU A 127 -9.07 12.75 -9.96
CA LEU A 127 -8.52 14.09 -9.71
C LEU A 127 -7.00 14.10 -9.87
N ARG A 128 -6.30 13.11 -9.27
CA ARG A 128 -4.85 13.02 -9.39
C ARG A 128 -4.41 12.78 -10.83
N LEU A 129 -5.11 11.92 -11.56
CA LEU A 129 -4.81 11.66 -12.97
C LEU A 129 -5.04 12.88 -13.86
N GLN A 130 -6.11 13.63 -13.61
CA GLN A 130 -6.36 14.90 -14.30
C GLN A 130 -5.26 15.93 -14.02
N ASN A 131 -4.79 16.01 -12.77
CA ASN A 131 -3.69 16.92 -12.39
C ASN A 131 -2.37 16.62 -13.11
N ILE A 132 -2.16 15.37 -13.55
CA ILE A 132 -0.97 14.98 -14.34
C ILE A 132 -1.24 14.93 -15.85
N GLY A 133 -2.37 15.49 -16.30
CA GLY A 133 -2.68 15.68 -17.71
C GLY A 133 -3.49 14.57 -18.38
N VAL A 134 -4.00 13.58 -17.63
CA VAL A 134 -4.89 12.56 -18.20
C VAL A 134 -6.24 13.17 -18.56
N GLN A 135 -6.61 13.08 -19.83
CA GLN A 135 -7.87 13.59 -20.36
C GLN A 135 -8.89 12.46 -20.56
N GLY A 136 -10.17 12.83 -20.59
CA GLY A 136 -11.27 11.91 -20.89
C GLY A 136 -12.12 11.52 -19.67
N VAL A 137 -13.10 10.64 -19.92
CA VAL A 137 -14.05 10.19 -18.91
C VAL A 137 -13.42 9.07 -18.07
N LEU A 138 -13.08 9.39 -16.83
CA LEU A 138 -12.50 8.44 -15.88
C LEU A 138 -13.60 7.79 -15.04
N LEU A 139 -13.92 6.54 -15.35
CA LEU A 139 -14.99 5.80 -14.69
C LEU A 139 -14.44 4.95 -13.53
N LYS A 140 -15.24 4.83 -12.46
CA LYS A 140 -15.00 3.89 -11.36
C LYS A 140 -14.81 2.47 -11.92
N ASP A 141 -13.81 1.77 -11.43
CA ASP A 141 -13.61 0.36 -11.72
C ASP A 141 -14.75 -0.48 -11.09
N ARG A 142 -15.47 -1.21 -11.95
CA ARG A 142 -16.60 -2.06 -11.57
C ARG A 142 -16.15 -3.33 -10.85
N ASN A 143 -14.89 -3.75 -11.05
CA ASN A 143 -14.32 -4.96 -10.45
C ASN A 143 -13.76 -4.72 -9.04
N GLN A 144 -13.66 -3.46 -8.61
CA GLN A 144 -13.18 -3.13 -7.27
C GLN A 144 -14.27 -3.33 -6.21
N ARG A 145 -13.83 -3.49 -4.95
CA ARG A 145 -14.71 -3.63 -3.78
C ARG A 145 -15.75 -2.51 -3.73
N LYS A 146 -16.91 -2.80 -3.13
CA LYS A 146 -18.04 -1.86 -3.03
C LYS A 146 -17.64 -0.47 -2.50
N ASN A 147 -16.75 -0.42 -1.52
CA ASN A 147 -16.29 0.82 -0.88
C ASN A 147 -15.03 1.42 -1.53
N CYS A 148 -14.46 0.78 -2.56
CA CYS A 148 -13.31 1.29 -3.29
C CYS A 148 -13.75 2.28 -4.36
N GLN A 149 -13.03 3.39 -4.50
CA GLN A 149 -13.35 4.48 -5.42
C GLN A 149 -12.32 4.62 -6.56
N CYS A 150 -11.44 3.63 -6.74
CA CYS A 150 -10.46 3.65 -7.81
C CYS A 150 -11.15 3.70 -9.17
N ILE A 151 -10.56 4.46 -10.09
CA ILE A 151 -10.93 4.40 -11.49
C ILE A 151 -10.41 3.12 -12.15
N SER A 152 -10.96 2.79 -13.32
CA SER A 152 -10.51 1.66 -14.12
C SER A 152 -9.03 1.79 -14.47
N SER A 153 -8.28 0.71 -14.26
CA SER A 153 -6.85 0.62 -14.53
C SER A 153 -6.47 -0.82 -14.85
N ILE A 154 -5.30 -1.00 -15.47
CA ILE A 154 -4.72 -2.31 -15.76
C ILE A 154 -3.52 -2.49 -14.85
N ASP A 155 -3.51 -3.57 -14.06
CA ASP A 155 -2.36 -3.95 -13.25
C ASP A 155 -1.25 -4.48 -14.18
N ILE A 156 -0.04 -3.95 -14.04
CA ILE A 156 1.15 -4.40 -14.77
C ILE A 156 1.91 -5.53 -14.04
N GLY A 157 1.43 -5.93 -12.87
CA GLY A 157 1.99 -6.99 -12.05
C GLY A 157 1.72 -8.39 -12.60
N SER A 158 2.55 -9.34 -12.16
CA SER A 158 2.40 -10.76 -12.49
C SER A 158 2.15 -11.58 -11.23
N TYR A 159 1.15 -12.47 -11.27
CA TYR A 159 0.86 -13.37 -10.17
C TYR A 159 1.82 -14.57 -10.17
N TYR A 160 2.20 -15.04 -8.98
CA TYR A 160 3.01 -16.26 -8.79
C TYR A 160 4.39 -16.25 -9.44
N THR A 161 4.93 -15.08 -9.79
CA THR A 161 6.31 -14.92 -10.29
C THR A 161 7.26 -14.43 -9.21
N CYS A 162 6.75 -13.94 -8.07
CA CYS A 162 7.58 -13.35 -7.02
C CYS A 162 8.25 -14.43 -6.14
N MET A 163 9.60 -14.40 -6.12
CA MET A 163 10.44 -15.37 -5.39
C MET A 163 10.80 -14.94 -3.95
N HIS A 164 10.31 -13.78 -3.51
CA HIS A 164 10.65 -13.18 -2.21
C HIS A 164 10.02 -13.87 -0.99
N LYS A 165 9.05 -14.77 -1.20
CA LYS A 165 8.42 -15.60 -0.14
C LYS A 165 7.87 -14.81 1.06
N CYS A 166 7.46 -13.55 0.87
CA CYS A 166 6.97 -12.74 1.98
C CYS A 166 5.69 -13.34 2.60
N ASN A 167 5.57 -13.26 3.93
CA ASN A 167 4.46 -13.86 4.69
C ASN A 167 3.08 -13.36 4.25
N TYR A 168 2.96 -12.10 3.82
CA TYR A 168 1.69 -11.50 3.37
C TYR A 168 1.53 -11.44 1.84
N CYS A 169 2.57 -11.72 1.05
CA CYS A 169 2.51 -11.47 -0.40
C CYS A 169 1.52 -12.41 -1.11
N TYR A 170 0.58 -11.82 -1.86
CA TYR A 170 -0.37 -12.56 -2.69
C TYR A 170 0.23 -13.04 -4.02
N ALA A 171 1.30 -12.38 -4.50
CA ALA A 171 2.02 -12.72 -5.73
C ALA A 171 3.13 -13.77 -5.51
N GLY A 172 3.42 -14.14 -4.26
CA GLY A 172 4.46 -15.12 -3.95
C GLY A 172 4.03 -16.56 -4.28
N GLN A 173 4.93 -17.34 -4.89
CA GLN A 173 4.73 -18.78 -5.00
C GLN A 173 4.79 -19.46 -3.64
N ARG A 174 3.68 -20.08 -3.23
CA ARG A 174 3.63 -20.94 -2.03
C ARG A 174 3.65 -22.44 -2.36
N ASN A 175 3.50 -22.80 -3.64
CA ASN A 175 3.46 -24.18 -4.09
C ASN A 175 4.83 -24.60 -4.67
N LYS A 176 5.55 -25.49 -3.95
CA LYS A 176 6.85 -26.02 -4.38
C LYS A 176 6.82 -26.66 -5.79
N LYS A 177 5.70 -27.28 -6.20
CA LYS A 177 5.55 -27.94 -7.51
C LYS A 177 5.61 -26.99 -8.72
N LYS A 178 5.30 -25.70 -8.57
CA LYS A 178 5.38 -24.71 -9.67
C LYS A 178 6.67 -23.87 -9.65
N LEU A 179 7.49 -23.97 -8.60
CA LEU A 179 8.82 -23.37 -8.58
C LEU A 179 9.79 -24.08 -9.53
N HIS A 180 9.55 -25.38 -9.80
CA HIS A 180 10.43 -26.19 -10.65
C HIS A 180 10.26 -25.85 -12.15
N ASN A 181 9.02 -25.63 -12.61
CA ASN A 181 8.75 -25.33 -14.02
C ASN A 181 9.25 -23.94 -14.46
N TYR A 182 9.23 -22.94 -13.58
CA TYR A 182 9.69 -21.58 -13.93
C TYR A 182 11.22 -21.51 -14.16
N HIS A 183 11.99 -22.43 -13.55
CA HIS A 183 13.44 -22.53 -13.80
C HIS A 183 13.76 -23.20 -15.14
N GLN A 184 12.87 -24.04 -15.68
CA GLN A 184 13.04 -24.63 -17.02
C GLN A 184 12.66 -23.63 -18.11
N GLU A 185 11.54 -22.92 -17.98
CA GLU A 185 11.05 -21.96 -19.00
C GLU A 185 11.89 -20.68 -19.15
N MET A 186 12.87 -20.41 -18.27
CA MET A 186 13.80 -19.26 -18.39
C MET A 186 15.20 -19.68 -18.85
N LEU A 187 15.46 -20.97 -18.99
CA LEU A 187 16.73 -21.53 -19.49
C LEU A 187 16.60 -22.10 -20.91
N ASP A 188 15.41 -22.02 -21.50
CA ASP A 188 15.10 -22.23 -22.92
C ASP A 188 14.71 -20.89 -23.57
#